data_AF-A0A7J4ZSH5-F1
#
_entry.id   AF-A0A7J4ZSH5-F1
#
_cell.length_a   1.000
_cell.length_b   1.000
_cell.length_c   1.000
_cell.angle_alpha   90.00
_cell.angle_beta   90.00
_cell.angle_gamma   90.00
#
_symmetry.space_group_name_H-M   'P 1'
#
loop_
_entity.id
_entity.type
_entity.pdbx_description
1 polymer ?
#
loop_
_entity_poly.entity_id
_entity_poly.type
_entity_poly.pdbx_seq_one_letter_code
_entity_poly.pdbx_strand_id
1 'polypeptide(L)'
;MKRRIIMISVLLWSMATVSPAVEQWQGIDETVVQKIAREHGREARKPLIDTGEGDIQLFVFLLAGAVGGFAAGYCWRALLDGRKKEDRTKE
;
A
#
# COMPACT_ATOMS: atom_id res chain seq x y z
N MET A 1 7.93 15.20 -38.74
CA MET A 1 6.70 14.39 -38.92
C MET A 1 6.68 13.14 -38.05
N LYS A 2 7.73 12.29 -38.08
CA LYS A 2 7.80 11.03 -37.29
C LYS A 2 7.54 11.20 -35.78
N ARG A 3 8.10 12.24 -35.13
CA ARG A 3 7.89 12.52 -33.69
C ARG A 3 6.44 12.90 -33.33
N ARG A 4 5.73 13.60 -34.22
CA ARG A 4 4.33 13.96 -34.02
C ARG A 4 3.41 12.74 -34.13
N ILE A 5 3.73 11.83 -35.06
CA ILE A 5 3.01 10.56 -35.23
C ILE A 5 3.18 9.69 -33.98
N ILE A 6 4.40 9.60 -33.44
CA ILE A 6 4.67 8.84 -32.20
C ILE A 6 3.89 9.40 -31.01
N MET A 7 3.87 10.73 -30.81
CA MET A 7 3.09 11.32 -29.72
C MET A 7 1.59 11.08 -29.88
N ILE A 8 1.06 11.19 -31.10
CA ILE A 8 -0.35 10.94 -31.37
C ILE A 8 -0.70 9.47 -31.11
N SER A 9 0.16 8.52 -31.49
CA SER A 9 -0.07 7.10 -31.18
C SER A 9 -0.03 6.78 -29.69
N VAL A 10 0.86 7.42 -28.91
CA VAL A 10 0.91 7.24 -27.46
C VAL A 10 -0.33 7.85 -26.80
N LEU A 11 -0.75 9.04 -27.25
CA LEU A 11 -1.95 9.71 -26.74
C LEU A 11 -3.21 8.89 -27.03
N LEU A 12 -3.36 8.39 -28.26
CA LEU A 12 -4.49 7.54 -28.66
C LEU A 12 -4.50 6.21 -27.89
N TRP A 13 -3.34 5.62 -27.61
CA TRP A 13 -3.26 4.41 -26.80
C TRP A 13 -3.69 4.68 -25.35
N SER A 14 -3.29 5.81 -24.76
CA SER A 14 -3.69 6.17 -23.38
C SER A 14 -5.19 6.39 -23.22
N MET A 15 -5.87 6.91 -24.26
CA MET A 15 -7.33 7.08 -24.24
C MET A 15 -8.07 5.75 -24.46
N ALA A 16 -7.50 4.81 -25.22
CA ALA A 16 -8.11 3.50 -25.46
C ALA A 16 -8.13 2.59 -24.22
N THR A 17 -7.33 2.89 -23.19
CA THR A 17 -7.27 2.13 -21.93
C THR A 17 -8.19 2.65 -20.83
N VAL A 18 -8.98 3.70 -21.09
CA VAL A 18 -9.96 4.20 -20.12
C VAL A 18 -11.19 3.29 -20.14
N SER A 19 -11.16 2.22 -19.35
CA SER A 19 -12.35 1.44 -19.06
C SER A 19 -13.26 2.20 -18.09
N PRO A 20 -14.58 2.28 -18.34
CA PRO A 20 -15.50 2.69 -17.30
C PRO A 20 -15.35 1.70 -16.14
N ALA A 21 -15.23 2.21 -14.91
CA ALA A 21 -15.21 1.37 -13.73
C ALA A 21 -16.53 0.58 -13.68
N VAL A 22 -16.48 -0.66 -14.16
CA VAL A 22 -17.58 -1.62 -14.02
C VAL A 22 -17.70 -1.87 -12.52
N GLU A 23 -18.88 -1.54 -12.00
CA GLU A 23 -19.47 -1.90 -10.71
C GLU A 23 -18.48 -2.31 -9.60
N GLN A 24 -18.38 -1.48 -8.56
CA GLN A 24 -17.49 -1.73 -7.42
C GLN A 24 -17.68 -3.15 -6.90
N TRP A 25 -16.58 -3.91 -6.87
CA TRP A 25 -16.57 -5.28 -6.40
C TRP A 25 -17.11 -5.35 -4.96
N GLN A 26 -18.26 -5.98 -4.77
CA GLN A 26 -18.83 -6.18 -3.44
C GLN A 26 -17.93 -7.10 -2.62
N GLY A 27 -17.71 -6.73 -1.36
CA GLY A 27 -16.86 -7.47 -0.47
C GLY A 27 -17.38 -8.89 -0.21
N ILE A 28 -16.47 -9.85 0.00
CA ILE A 28 -16.84 -11.19 0.48
C ILE A 28 -17.60 -11.11 1.82
N ASP A 29 -17.26 -10.11 2.63
CA ASP A 29 -17.93 -9.84 3.90
C ASP A 29 -19.42 -9.54 3.72
N GLU A 30 -19.77 -8.71 2.73
CA GLU A 30 -21.14 -8.31 2.43
C GLU A 30 -21.95 -9.46 1.81
N THR A 31 -21.33 -10.21 0.89
CA THR A 31 -22.03 -11.23 0.09
C THR A 31 -22.20 -12.57 0.81
N VAL A 32 -21.24 -12.95 1.66
CA VAL A 32 -21.20 -14.29 2.27
C VAL A 32 -21.24 -14.22 3.79
N VAL A 33 -20.37 -13.42 4.41
CA VAL A 33 -20.20 -13.42 5.86
C VAL A 33 -21.43 -12.85 6.56
N GLN A 34 -21.96 -11.73 6.06
CA GLN A 34 -23.18 -11.12 6.59
C GLN A 34 -24.38 -12.05 6.50
N LYS A 35 -24.51 -12.77 5.38
CA LYS A 35 -25.60 -13.72 5.16
C LYS A 35 -25.56 -14.86 6.18
N ILE A 36 -24.39 -15.47 6.38
CA ILE A 36 -24.19 -16.54 7.36
C ILE A 36 -24.36 -16.03 8.79
N ALA A 37 -23.85 -14.84 9.11
CA ALA A 37 -23.99 -14.24 10.44
C ALA A 37 -25.48 -14.00 10.79
N ARG A 38 -26.26 -13.52 9.82
CA ARG A 38 -27.71 -13.31 9.97
C ARG A 38 -28.48 -14.61 10.15
N GLU A 39 -28.13 -15.66 9.42
CA GLU A 39 -28.70 -17.01 9.59
C GLU A 39 -28.45 -17.57 11.01
N HIS A 40 -27.35 -17.16 11.64
CA HIS A 40 -27.01 -17.48 13.03
C HIS A 40 -27.42 -16.41 14.07
N GLY A 41 -28.28 -15.45 13.70
CA GLY A 41 -28.83 -14.45 14.62
C GLY A 41 -27.83 -13.38 15.10
N ARG A 42 -26.68 -13.23 14.45
CA ARG A 42 -25.69 -12.19 14.73
C ARG A 42 -25.75 -11.14 13.63
N GLU A 43 -26.27 -9.96 13.93
CA GLU A 43 -26.22 -8.85 12.97
C GLU A 43 -24.80 -8.27 12.88
N ALA A 44 -24.34 -8.02 11.65
CA ALA A 44 -23.05 -7.41 11.41
C ALA A 44 -23.07 -5.96 11.89
N ARG A 45 -22.16 -5.63 12.81
CA ARG A 45 -22.01 -4.28 13.34
C ARG A 45 -21.15 -3.47 12.39
N LYS A 46 -21.55 -2.23 12.09
CA LYS A 46 -20.76 -1.32 11.27
C LYS A 46 -19.35 -1.14 11.88
N PRO A 47 -18.27 -1.25 11.08
CA PRO A 47 -16.91 -0.99 11.56
C PRO A 47 -16.83 0.40 12.20
N LEU A 48 -16.10 0.53 13.31
CA LEU A 48 -15.85 1.83 13.94
C LEU A 48 -14.90 2.71 13.10
N ILE A 49 -14.07 2.07 12.28
CA ILE A 49 -13.13 2.70 11.37
C ILE A 49 -13.35 2.06 10.00
N ASP A 50 -13.71 2.87 9.01
CA ASP A 50 -13.91 2.40 7.64
C ASP A 50 -12.57 2.35 6.92
N THR A 51 -11.88 1.22 7.05
CA THR A 51 -10.58 0.98 6.40
C THR A 51 -10.73 0.52 4.95
N GLY A 52 -11.96 0.29 4.48
CA GLY A 52 -12.25 -0.26 3.15
C GLY A 52 -12.38 0.81 2.06
N GLU A 53 -12.91 1.98 2.38
CA GLU A 53 -13.17 3.04 1.39
C GLU A 53 -12.04 4.10 1.27
N GLY A 54 -10.95 4.00 2.03
CA GLY A 54 -9.91 5.02 2.07
C GLY A 54 -8.49 4.52 2.27
N ASP A 55 -7.52 5.37 1.96
CA ASP A 55 -6.09 5.03 1.92
C ASP A 55 -5.40 5.04 3.30
N ILE A 56 -6.18 4.96 4.39
CA ILE A 56 -5.66 5.07 5.77
C ILE A 56 -4.77 3.87 6.10
N GLN A 57 -5.16 2.65 5.70
CA GLN A 57 -4.33 1.47 5.91
C GLN A 57 -2.99 1.60 5.21
N LEU A 58 -2.98 2.05 3.96
CA LEU A 58 -1.74 2.25 3.21
C LEU A 58 -0.88 3.35 3.84
N PHE A 59 -1.50 4.42 4.31
CA PHE A 59 -0.82 5.52 4.99
C PHE A 59 -0.13 5.05 6.28
N VAL A 60 -0.82 4.26 7.11
CA VAL A 60 -0.23 3.69 8.32
C VAL A 60 0.90 2.71 7.98
N PHE A 61 0.73 1.89 6.95
CA PHE A 61 1.79 1.00 6.45
C PHE A 61 3.02 1.77 6.01
N LEU A 62 2.84 2.85 5.23
CA LEU A 62 3.91 3.72 4.78
C LEU A 62 4.62 4.36 5.98
N LEU A 63 3.87 4.90 6.95
CA LEU A 63 4.44 5.53 8.13
C LEU A 63 5.24 4.54 8.97
N ALA A 64 4.68 3.36 9.23
CA ALA A 64 5.37 2.30 9.96
C ALA A 64 6.64 1.83 9.23
N GLY A 65 6.55 1.66 7.90
CA GLY A 65 7.69 1.30 7.06
C GLY A 65 8.79 2.37 7.07
N ALA A 66 8.43 3.65 7.00
CA ALA A 66 9.36 4.75 7.10
C ALA A 66 10.08 4.75 8.45
N VAL A 67 9.33 4.75 9.56
CA VAL A 67 9.90 4.75 10.91
C VAL A 67 10.79 3.52 11.14
N GLY A 68 10.31 2.33 10.76
CA GLY A 68 11.05 1.08 10.87
C GLY A 68 12.33 1.08 10.03
N GLY A 69 12.27 1.55 8.79
CA GLY A 69 13.42 1.66 7.90
C GLY A 69 14.47 2.64 8.42
N PHE A 70 14.06 3.80 8.93
CA PHE A 70 14.97 4.77 9.55
C PHE A 70 15.62 4.22 10.83
N ALA A 71 14.84 3.58 11.71
CA ALA A 71 15.36 2.99 12.94
C ALA A 71 16.36 1.86 12.64
N ALA A 72 16.02 0.94 11.74
CA ALA A 72 16.90 -0.14 11.33
C ALA A 72 18.18 0.39 10.67
N GLY A 73 18.07 1.40 9.79
CA GLY A 73 19.22 2.05 9.16
C GLY A 73 20.12 2.76 10.15
N TYR A 74 19.56 3.41 11.18
CA TYR A 74 20.34 4.05 12.24
C TYR A 74 21.10 3.01 13.08
N CYS A 75 20.43 1.93 13.51
CA CYS A 75 21.07 0.85 14.25
C CYS A 75 22.18 0.19 13.42
N TRP A 76 21.94 -0.04 12.13
CA TRP A 76 22.95 -0.58 11.21
C TRP A 76 24.18 0.32 11.12
N ARG A 77 23.99 1.64 10.98
CA ARG A 77 25.09 2.61 10.98
C ARG A 77 25.85 2.62 12.30
N ALA A 78 25.16 2.58 13.44
CA ALA A 78 25.79 2.53 14.76
C ALA A 78 26.67 1.28 14.95
N LEU A 79 26.20 0.12 14.46
CA LEU A 79 26.96 -1.13 14.51
C LEU A 79 28.23 -1.09 13.64
N LEU A 80 28.18 -0.46 12.46
CA LEU A 80 29.32 -0.37 11.56
C LEU A 80 30.34 0.71 11.95
N ASP A 81 29.88 1.88 12.42
CA ASP A 81 30.78 2.95 12.88
C ASP A 81 31.48 2.59 14.20
N GLY A 82 30.82 1.81 15.08
CA GLY A 82 31.44 1.26 16.29
C GLY A 82 32.63 0.33 15.97
N ARG A 83 32.51 -0.49 14.93
CA ARG A 83 33.57 -1.43 14.48
C ARG A 83 34.81 -0.70 13.95
N LYS A 84 34.65 0.49 13.37
CA LYS A 84 35.74 1.29 12.80
C LYS A 84 36.64 1.96 13.84
N LYS A 85 36.15 2.16 15.07
CA LYS A 85 36.94 2.73 16.18
C LYS A 85 37.75 1.68 16.92
N GLU A 86 37.28 0.44 16.99
CA GLU A 86 37.97 -0.63 17.71
C GLU A 86 39.21 -1.14 16.96
N ASP A 87 39.15 -1.26 15.63
CA ASP A 87 40.31 -1.66 14.81
C ASP A 87 41.45 -0.63 14.85
N ARG A 88 41.12 0.67 14.85
CA ARG A 88 42.13 1.75 14.87
C ARG A 88 42.82 1.96 16.22
N THR A 89 42.36 1.27 17.27
CA THR A 89 42.98 1.31 18.62
C THR A 89 43.87 0.08 18.84
N LYS A 90 43.87 -0.89 17.92
CA LYS A 90 44.67 -2.12 17.99
C LYS A 90 45.89 -2.11 17.05
N GLU A 91 46.11 -1.03 16.30
CA GLU A 91 47.35 -0.70 15.57
C GLU A 91 48.19 0.30 16.37
#